data_AF-A0A183FC86-F1
#
_entry.id   AF-A0A183FC86-F1
#
_cell.length_a   1.000
_cell.length_b   1.000
_cell.length_c   1.000
_cell.angle_alpha   90.00
_cell.angle_beta   90.00
_cell.angle_gamma   90.00
#
_symmetry.space_group_name_H-M   'P 1'
#
loop_
_entity.id
_entity.type
_entity.pdbx_description
1 polymer ?
#
loop_
_entity_poly.entity_id
_entity_poly.type
_entity_poly.pdbx_seq_one_letter_code
_entity_poly.pdbx_strand_id
1 'polypeptide(L)'
;RIQCIVPKGIQDFHASLQVLDFHNIKFKDYDVLNDPELREGIKLYSEWPTIPQVFVKSEFVGGCDILVQMHKDGEISDFFDSKGIPNKFGEKK
;
A
#
# COMPACT_ATOMS: atom_id res chain seq x y z
N ARG A 1 -1.89 -9.43 -4.71
CA ARG A 1 -1.35 -8.28 -5.47
C ARG A 1 -1.61 -7.04 -4.64
N ILE A 2 -0.60 -6.21 -4.41
CA ILE A 2 -0.73 -4.95 -3.68
C ILE A 2 -1.07 -3.84 -4.68
N GLN A 3 -1.99 -2.98 -4.31
CA GLN A 3 -2.44 -1.83 -5.10
C GLN A 3 -2.29 -0.59 -4.23
N CYS A 4 -1.42 0.31 -4.64
CA CYS A 4 -1.19 1.59 -4.00
C CYS A 4 -1.88 2.65 -4.85
N ILE A 5 -2.85 3.33 -4.26
CA ILE A 5 -3.61 4.38 -4.93
C ILE A 5 -3.05 5.70 -4.43
N VAL A 6 -2.28 6.37 -5.28
CA VAL A 6 -1.46 7.51 -4.88
C VAL A 6 -1.39 8.58 -5.98
N PRO A 7 -1.33 9.86 -5.62
CA PRO A 7 -1.19 10.92 -6.59
C PRO A 7 0.26 10.93 -7.11
N LYS A 8 0.49 10.76 -8.43
CA LYS A 8 1.85 10.83 -8.98
C LYS A 8 2.34 12.27 -8.96
N GLY A 9 3.27 12.58 -8.05
CA GLY A 9 3.89 13.90 -7.94
C GLY A 9 4.02 14.42 -6.52
N ILE A 10 3.45 13.72 -5.53
CA ILE A 10 3.62 14.05 -4.12
C ILE A 10 4.77 13.21 -3.55
N GLN A 11 5.80 13.87 -3.01
CA GLN A 11 7.02 13.24 -2.48
C GLN A 11 6.80 12.41 -1.20
N ASP A 12 5.66 12.58 -0.52
CA ASP A 12 5.37 11.95 0.77
C ASP A 12 5.20 10.42 0.70
N PHE A 13 4.98 9.83 -0.48
CA PHE A 13 4.78 8.37 -0.62
C PHE A 13 6.08 7.57 -0.81
N HIS A 14 7.25 8.21 -0.85
CA HIS A 14 8.51 7.51 -1.07
C HIS A 14 8.81 6.45 -0.01
N ALA A 15 8.36 6.65 1.24
CA ALA A 15 8.67 5.73 2.33
C ALA A 15 8.00 4.37 2.18
N SER A 16 6.70 4.31 1.85
CA SER A 16 5.98 3.05 1.66
C SER A 16 6.43 2.31 0.39
N LEU A 17 6.74 3.03 -0.69
CA LEU A 17 7.32 2.43 -1.90
C LEU A 17 8.65 1.74 -1.59
N GLN A 18 9.52 2.41 -0.84
CA GLN A 18 10.80 1.84 -0.41
C GLN A 18 10.59 0.60 0.46
N VAL A 19 9.61 0.62 1.36
CA VAL A 19 9.26 -0.57 2.15
C VAL A 19 8.82 -1.72 1.23
N LEU A 20 7.91 -1.48 0.31
CA LEU A 20 7.44 -2.53 -0.62
C LEU A 20 8.58 -3.07 -1.50
N ASP A 21 9.45 -2.19 -2.00
CA ASP A 21 10.61 -2.55 -2.80
C ASP A 21 11.65 -3.34 -1.99
N PHE A 22 11.93 -2.93 -0.76
CA PHE A 22 12.82 -3.62 0.17
C PHE A 22 12.36 -5.06 0.44
N HIS A 23 11.05 -5.26 0.58
CA HIS A 23 10.40 -6.57 0.72
C HIS A 23 10.23 -7.32 -0.61
N ASN A 24 10.70 -6.75 -1.73
CA ASN A 24 10.58 -7.30 -3.08
C ASN A 24 9.14 -7.63 -3.50
N ILE A 25 8.19 -6.81 -3.06
CA ILE A 25 6.77 -7.06 -3.32
C ILE A 25 6.34 -6.37 -4.60
N LYS A 26 5.62 -7.10 -5.44
CA LYS A 26 4.98 -6.54 -6.63
C LYS A 26 3.75 -5.72 -6.24
N PHE A 27 3.83 -4.40 -6.42
CA PHE A 27 2.72 -3.48 -6.26
C PHE A 27 2.35 -2.83 -7.60
N LYS A 28 1.15 -2.23 -7.64
CA LYS A 28 0.73 -1.33 -8.72
C LYS A 28 0.41 0.03 -8.14
N ASP A 29 0.98 1.07 -8.71
CA ASP A 29 0.60 2.46 -8.45
C ASP A 29 -0.51 2.89 -9.42
N TYR A 30 -1.54 3.58 -8.89
CA TYR A 30 -2.57 4.23 -9.69
C TYR A 30 -2.56 5.72 -9.40
N ASP A 31 -2.44 6.51 -10.46
CA ASP A 31 -2.43 7.97 -10.38
C ASP A 31 -3.85 8.53 -10.28
N VAL A 32 -4.15 9.16 -9.15
CA VAL A 32 -5.44 9.83 -8.90
C VAL A 32 -5.41 11.34 -9.15
N LEU A 33 -4.26 11.93 -9.51
CA LEU A 33 -4.21 13.35 -9.87
C LEU A 33 -4.82 13.60 -11.24
N ASN A 34 -4.60 12.68 -12.17
CA ASN A 34 -5.10 12.79 -13.53
C ASN A 34 -6.50 12.19 -13.71
N ASP A 35 -6.98 11.40 -12.76
CA ASP A 35 -8.28 10.72 -12.81
C ASP A 35 -9.17 11.10 -11.59
N PRO A 36 -10.01 12.15 -11.71
CA PRO A 36 -10.91 12.57 -10.64
C PRO A 36 -11.96 11.51 -10.31
N GLU A 37 -12.43 10.74 -11.29
CA GLU A 37 -13.37 9.63 -11.07
C GLU A 37 -12.77 8.54 -10.19
N LEU A 38 -11.51 8.18 -10.43
CA LEU A 38 -10.78 7.23 -9.58
C LEU A 38 -10.61 7.80 -8.17
N ARG A 39 -10.27 9.09 -8.06
CA ARG A 39 -10.11 9.77 -6.77
C ARG A 39 -11.37 9.73 -5.92
N GLU A 40 -12.55 9.93 -6.50
CA GLU A 40 -13.81 9.87 -5.77
C GLU A 40 -14.25 8.42 -5.49
N GLY A 41 -14.13 7.54 -6.48
CA GLY A 41 -14.49 6.13 -6.35
C GLY A 41 -13.71 5.42 -5.23
N ILE A 42 -12.41 5.68 -5.11
CA ILE A 42 -11.59 5.00 -4.10
C ILE A 42 -11.89 5.51 -2.69
N LYS A 43 -12.28 6.78 -2.54
CA LYS A 43 -12.68 7.35 -1.24
C LYS A 43 -13.99 6.75 -0.75
N LEU A 44 -14.97 6.60 -1.64
CA LEU A 44 -16.22 5.91 -1.33
C LEU A 44 -15.97 4.42 -1.03
N TYR A 45 -15.09 3.76 -1.77
CA TYR A 45 -14.81 2.34 -1.59
C TYR A 45 -14.04 2.03 -0.30
N SER A 46 -13.05 2.85 0.06
CA SER A 46 -12.26 2.69 1.29
C SER A 46 -12.93 3.24 2.54
N GLU A 47 -14.01 4.01 2.37
CA GLU A 47 -14.58 4.87 3.41
C GLU A 47 -13.53 5.79 4.07
N TRP A 48 -12.44 6.09 3.35
CA TRP A 48 -11.30 6.86 3.86
C TRP A 48 -11.16 8.18 3.10
N PRO A 49 -11.22 9.33 3.79
CA PRO A 49 -11.25 10.63 3.11
C PRO A 49 -9.88 11.05 2.54
N THR A 50 -8.80 10.41 3.00
CA THR A 50 -7.42 10.85 2.79
C THR A 50 -6.68 9.95 1.80
N ILE A 51 -5.73 10.53 1.08
CA ILE A 51 -4.82 9.86 0.14
C ILE A 51 -3.40 10.22 0.58
N PRO A 52 -2.40 9.32 0.51
CA PRO A 52 -2.35 8.00 -0.16
C PRO A 52 -3.11 6.87 0.53
N GLN A 53 -3.59 5.89 -0.25
CA GLN A 53 -4.25 4.69 0.25
C GLN A 53 -3.59 3.41 -0.27
N VAL A 54 -3.44 2.42 0.60
CA VAL A 54 -2.81 1.13 0.30
C VAL A 54 -3.86 0.03 0.42
N PHE A 55 -3.97 -0.77 -0.64
CA PHE A 55 -4.84 -1.92 -0.73
C PHE A 55 -4.02 -3.20 -0.93
N VAL A 56 -4.40 -4.25 -0.21
CA VAL A 56 -3.75 -5.55 -0.28
C VAL A 56 -4.81 -6.59 -0.60
N LYS A 57 -4.68 -7.27 -1.75
CA LYS A 57 -5.70 -8.23 -2.23
C LYS A 57 -7.14 -7.67 -2.25
N SER A 58 -7.29 -6.41 -2.66
CA SER A 58 -8.58 -5.68 -2.71
C SER A 58 -9.18 -5.31 -1.35
N GLU A 59 -8.45 -5.52 -0.26
CA GLU A 59 -8.79 -5.06 1.08
C GLU A 59 -8.04 -3.76 1.38
N PHE A 60 -8.75 -2.76 1.91
CA PHE A 60 -8.12 -1.52 2.36
C PHE A 60 -7.30 -1.80 3.63
N VAL A 61 -6.02 -1.43 3.59
CA VAL A 61 -5.11 -1.60 4.74
C VAL A 61 -4.98 -0.28 5.50
N GLY A 62 -4.88 0.84 4.78
CA GLY A 62 -4.63 2.13 5.41
C GLY A 62 -3.86 3.11 4.52
N GLY A 63 -3.28 4.12 5.15
CA GLY A 63 -2.38 5.08 4.51
C GLY A 63 -0.93 4.60 4.42
N CYS A 64 -0.08 5.47 3.86
CA CYS A 64 1.37 5.25 3.77
C CYS A 64 2.01 5.06 5.15
N ASP A 65 1.58 5.85 6.13
CA ASP A 65 2.13 5.85 7.49
C ASP A 65 1.99 4.50 8.19
N ILE A 66 0.84 3.84 8.03
CA ILE A 66 0.57 2.53 8.63
C ILE A 66 1.53 1.48 8.07
N LEU A 67 1.79 1.50 6.76
CA LEU A 67 2.72 0.57 6.13
C LEU A 67 4.16 0.77 6.65
N VAL A 68 4.58 2.03 6.77
CA VAL A 68 5.91 2.39 7.29
C VAL A 68 6.03 2.02 8.77
N GLN A 69 4.96 2.21 9.55
CA GLN A 69 4.93 1.84 10.96
C GLN A 69 5.05 0.33 11.13
N MET A 70 4.21 -0.47 10.44
CA MET A 70 4.32 -1.94 10.43
C MET A 70 5.72 -2.42 10.03
N HIS A 71 6.39 -1.71 9.13
CA HIS A 71 7.77 -2.04 8.78
C HIS A 71 8.76 -1.76 9.92
N LYS A 72 8.62 -0.63 10.62
CA LYS A 72 9.45 -0.27 11.78
C LYS A 72 9.23 -1.23 12.95
N ASP A 73 7.98 -1.64 13.17
CA ASP A 73 7.61 -2.62 14.21
C ASP A 73 8.02 -4.05 13.84
N GLY A 74 8.38 -4.30 12.57
CA GLY A 74 8.76 -5.63 12.06
C GLY A 74 7.58 -6.55 11.76
N GLU A 75 6.35 -6.10 12.01
CA GLU A 75 5.10 -6.86 11.81
C GLU A 75 4.69 -6.96 10.34
N ILE A 76 5.25 -6.13 9.46
CA ILE A 76 4.84 -6.08 8.06
C ILE A 76 5.07 -7.40 7.31
N SER A 77 6.13 -8.14 7.63
CA SER A 77 6.44 -9.43 7.00
C SER A 77 5.36 -10.46 7.32
N ASP A 78 4.92 -10.50 8.59
CA ASP A 78 3.88 -11.39 9.08
C ASP A 78 2.51 -11.01 8.51
N PHE A 79 2.24 -9.70 8.42
CA PHE A 79 1.05 -9.19 7.72
C PHE A 79 0.99 -9.68 6.27
N PHE A 80 2.11 -9.61 5.54
CA PHE A 80 2.16 -10.11 4.16
C PHE A 80 2.02 -11.63 4.10
N ASP A 81 2.62 -12.37 5.03
CA ASP A 81 2.54 -13.83 5.10
C ASP A 81 1.10 -14.30 5.38
N SER A 82 0.45 -13.70 6.38
CA SER A 82 -0.96 -13.91 6.71
C SER A 82 -1.88 -13.59 5.52
N LYS A 83 -1.55 -12.54 4.77
CA LYS A 83 -2.25 -12.21 3.53
C LYS A 83 -1.80 -13.06 2.34
N GLY A 84 -0.88 -14.02 2.48
CA GLY A 84 -0.37 -14.87 1.41
C GLY A 84 0.23 -14.06 0.26
N ILE A 85 1.01 -13.03 0.60
CA ILE A 85 1.73 -12.17 -0.33
C ILE A 85 3.22 -12.57 -0.30
N PRO A 86 3.79 -12.97 -1.45
CA PRO A 86 5.20 -13.31 -1.51
C PRO A 86 6.03 -12.06 -1.21
N ASN A 87 6.86 -12.15 -0.19
CA ASN A 87 7.77 -11.11 0.24
C ASN A 87 9.14 -11.72 0.58
N LYS A 88 10.19 -10.90 0.54
CA LYS A 88 11.59 -11.32 0.68
C LYS A 88 11.91 -11.92 2.06
N PHE A 89 11.22 -11.47 3.10
CA PHE A 89 11.51 -11.81 4.50
C PHE A 89 10.46 -12.73 5.13
N GLY A 90 9.41 -13.10 4.40
CA GLY A 90 8.36 -13.98 4.86
C GLY A 90 8.91 -15.38 5.00
N GLU A 91 8.73 -15.97 6.18
CA GLU A 91 9.04 -17.37 6.39
C GLU A 91 8.11 -18.20 5.51
N LYS A 92 8.65 -18.87 4.49
CA LYS A 92 7.93 -19.92 3.77
C LYS A 92 7.59 -21.03 4.78
N LYS A 93 6.44 -20.96 5.43
CA LYS A 93 5.84 -22.13 6.06
C LYS A 93 5.22 -23.04 5.01
#